data_AF-E1ZC05-F1
#
_entry.id   AF-E1ZC05-F1
#
_cell.length_a   1.000
_cell.length_b   1.000
_cell.length_c   1.000
_cell.angle_alpha   90.00
_cell.angle_beta   90.00
_cell.angle_gamma   90.00
#
_symmetry.space_group_name_H-M   'P 1'
#
loop_
_entity.id
_entity.type
_entity.pdbx_description
1 polymer ?
#
loop_
_entity_poly.entity_id
_entity_poly.type
_entity_poly.pdbx_seq_one_letter_code
_entity_poly.pdbx_strand_id
1 'polypeptide(L)'
;MADNTASLKIAFNELRGTHRILVEEDAACCGNCAHAECSSLLDSTPEAVGYIFYHSQDIDNAADGELWLGHAARDGMPAKVVPLVTASCLEDHGFKVDWDGSMNRRLMVHIPEGPERDYFRRQLEWDDEYYDEYSEGDEEEEEKSGEEGGGKSGGKAAAG
;
A
#
# COMPACT_ATOMS: atom_id res chain seq x y z
N MET A 1 -2.18 -12.81 33.18
CA MET A 1 -2.94 -12.41 31.99
C MET A 1 -1.88 -11.98 31.00
N ALA A 2 -1.62 -12.77 29.96
CA ALA A 2 -0.64 -12.37 28.96
C ALA A 2 -1.12 -11.05 28.34
N ASP A 3 -0.27 -10.03 28.40
CA ASP A 3 -0.40 -8.83 27.61
C ASP A 3 -0.29 -9.29 26.14
N ASN A 4 -1.45 -9.59 25.56
CA ASN A 4 -1.57 -10.14 24.22
C ASN A 4 -1.67 -8.98 23.24
N THR A 5 -0.62 -8.17 23.19
CA THR A 5 -0.45 -7.15 22.17
C THR A 5 0.00 -7.83 20.89
N ALA A 6 -0.96 -8.47 20.20
CA ALA A 6 -0.77 -8.97 18.85
C ALA A 6 -0.19 -7.85 17.98
N SER A 7 0.87 -8.14 17.22
CA SER A 7 1.58 -7.13 16.42
C SER A 7 1.80 -7.65 15.01
N LEU A 8 1.18 -7.00 14.01
CA LEU A 8 1.35 -7.39 12.61
C LEU A 8 2.81 -7.23 12.20
N LYS A 9 3.49 -6.21 12.73
CA LYS A 9 4.91 -6.00 12.48
C LYS A 9 5.76 -7.20 12.88
N ILE A 10 5.48 -7.85 14.01
CA ILE A 10 6.24 -9.05 14.42
C ILE A 10 5.91 -10.22 13.48
N ALA A 11 4.63 -10.47 13.19
CA ALA A 11 4.21 -11.53 12.28
C ALA A 11 4.78 -11.34 10.86
N PHE A 12 4.75 -10.13 10.32
CA PHE A 12 5.30 -9.80 9.00
C PHE A 12 6.82 -9.98 8.96
N ASN A 13 7.54 -9.61 10.02
CA ASN A 13 8.97 -9.88 10.10
C ASN A 13 9.28 -11.38 10.09
N GLU A 14 8.44 -12.21 10.72
CA GLU A 14 8.57 -13.67 10.67
C GLU A 14 8.28 -14.23 9.27
N LEU A 15 7.23 -13.74 8.60
CA LEU A 15 6.93 -14.10 7.21
C LEU A 15 8.11 -13.81 6.28
N ARG A 16 8.72 -12.62 6.41
CA ARG A 16 9.90 -12.23 5.63
C ARG A 16 11.11 -13.10 5.96
N GLY A 17 11.46 -13.21 7.25
CA GLY A 17 12.72 -13.81 7.69
C GLY A 17 12.73 -15.33 7.68
N THR A 18 11.65 -15.96 8.17
CA THR A 18 11.55 -17.41 8.35
C THR A 18 10.93 -18.08 7.13
N HIS A 19 9.84 -17.51 6.61
CA HIS A 19 9.07 -18.13 5.54
C HIS A 19 9.46 -17.65 4.15
N ARG A 20 10.28 -16.60 4.04
CA ARG A 20 10.72 -15.99 2.78
C ARG A 20 9.53 -15.54 1.94
N ILE A 21 8.48 -15.06 2.60
CA ILE A 21 7.32 -14.46 1.98
C ILE A 21 7.54 -12.95 2.00
N LEU A 22 7.51 -12.33 0.82
CA LEU A 22 7.54 -10.87 0.72
C LEU A 22 6.24 -10.31 1.29
N VAL A 23 6.32 -9.17 1.96
CA VAL A 23 5.16 -8.46 2.49
C VAL A 23 5.22 -7.05 1.93
N GLU A 24 4.26 -6.64 1.12
CA GLU A 24 4.20 -5.25 0.69
C GLU A 24 3.06 -4.55 1.43
N GLU A 25 3.47 -3.58 2.25
CA GLU A 25 2.59 -2.77 3.08
C GLU A 25 2.26 -1.51 2.28
N ASP A 26 0.97 -1.16 2.19
CA ASP A 26 0.50 0.01 1.42
C ASP A 26 0.93 -0.02 -0.07
N ALA A 27 0.71 -1.17 -0.72
CA ALA A 27 1.03 -1.37 -2.13
C ALA A 27 0.17 -0.48 -3.05
N ALA A 28 0.58 -0.28 -4.32
CA ALA A 28 0.02 0.69 -5.28
C ALA A 28 -1.52 0.77 -5.44
N CYS A 29 -1.97 1.83 -6.11
CA CYS A 29 -3.34 2.36 -6.25
C CYS A 29 -4.52 1.40 -6.57
N CYS A 30 -4.26 0.14 -6.93
CA CYS A 30 -5.29 -0.90 -7.01
C CYS A 30 -4.68 -2.31 -6.89
N GLY A 31 -5.51 -3.32 -6.61
CA GLY A 31 -5.06 -4.71 -6.44
C GLY A 31 -4.30 -5.30 -7.63
N ASN A 32 -4.64 -4.91 -8.87
CA ASN A 32 -3.89 -5.37 -10.05
C ASN A 32 -2.49 -4.73 -10.15
N CYS A 33 -2.38 -3.44 -9.82
CA CYS A 33 -1.08 -2.75 -9.77
C CYS A 33 -0.22 -3.35 -8.68
N ALA A 34 -0.79 -3.56 -7.49
CA ALA A 34 -0.09 -4.19 -6.37
C ALA A 34 0.42 -5.60 -6.74
N HIS A 35 -0.40 -6.44 -7.38
CA HIS A 35 0.06 -7.74 -7.89
C HIS A 35 1.22 -7.63 -8.89
N ALA A 36 1.17 -6.67 -9.82
CA ALA A 36 2.23 -6.49 -10.81
C ALA A 36 3.56 -6.05 -10.18
N GLU A 37 3.51 -5.13 -9.21
CA GLU A 37 4.69 -4.68 -8.46
C GLU A 37 5.26 -5.81 -7.60
N CYS A 38 4.41 -6.49 -6.82
CA CYS A 38 4.83 -7.60 -5.98
C CYS A 38 5.40 -8.76 -6.82
N SER A 39 4.82 -9.03 -8.00
CA SER A 39 5.35 -10.02 -8.94
C SER A 39 6.73 -9.63 -9.46
N SER A 40 6.92 -8.36 -9.82
CA SER A 40 8.22 -7.85 -10.28
C SER A 40 9.27 -7.93 -9.17
N LEU A 41 8.88 -7.61 -7.93
CA LEU A 41 9.75 -7.75 -6.76
C LEU A 41 10.10 -9.21 -6.49
N LEU A 42 9.12 -10.12 -6.60
CA LEU A 42 9.33 -11.56 -6.46
C LEU A 42 10.33 -12.07 -7.51
N ASP A 43 10.22 -11.63 -8.77
CA ASP A 43 11.18 -12.01 -9.82
C ASP A 43 12.62 -11.57 -9.50
N SER A 44 12.76 -10.40 -8.87
CA SER A 44 14.06 -9.87 -8.43
C SER A 44 14.58 -10.48 -7.11
N THR A 45 13.79 -11.31 -6.42
CA THR A 45 14.12 -11.89 -5.11
C THR A 45 14.09 -13.43 -5.17
N PRO A 46 15.13 -14.10 -5.70
CA PRO A 46 15.12 -15.53 -6.05
C PRO A 46 14.76 -16.48 -4.89
N GLU A 47 15.10 -16.09 -3.67
CA GLU A 47 14.87 -16.87 -2.47
C GLU A 47 13.44 -16.80 -1.93
N ALA A 48 12.66 -15.81 -2.36
CA ALA A 48 11.29 -15.63 -1.93
C ALA A 48 10.37 -16.68 -2.55
N VAL A 49 9.46 -17.23 -1.73
CA VAL A 49 8.52 -18.28 -2.14
C VAL A 49 7.19 -17.73 -2.65
N GLY A 50 6.98 -16.43 -2.49
CA GLY A 50 5.80 -15.69 -2.92
C GLY A 50 5.66 -14.39 -2.13
N TYR A 51 4.49 -13.78 -2.17
CA TYR A 51 4.23 -12.50 -1.53
C TYR A 51 2.81 -12.40 -0.95
N ILE A 52 2.66 -11.50 0.01
CA ILE A 52 1.39 -10.92 0.43
C ILE A 52 1.44 -9.40 0.34
N PHE A 53 0.28 -8.76 0.25
CA PHE A 53 0.18 -7.30 0.28
C PHE A 53 -1.16 -6.80 0.80
N TYR A 54 -1.20 -5.54 1.23
CA TYR A 54 -2.43 -4.78 1.37
C TYR A 54 -2.30 -3.40 0.71
N HIS A 55 -3.42 -2.82 0.29
CA HIS A 55 -3.53 -1.51 -0.36
C HIS A 55 -3.87 -0.43 0.67
N SER A 56 -3.64 0.84 0.36
CA SER A 56 -4.11 1.98 1.17
C SER A 56 -5.60 1.90 1.51
N GLN A 57 -6.47 1.49 0.57
CA GLN A 57 -7.91 1.30 0.86
C GLN A 57 -8.20 0.18 1.88
N ASP A 58 -7.26 -0.73 2.11
CA ASP A 58 -7.40 -1.74 3.16
C ASP A 58 -7.05 -1.15 4.54
N ILE A 59 -6.36 -0.01 4.61
CA ILE A 59 -6.06 0.71 5.86
C ILE A 59 -7.36 1.25 6.47
N ASP A 60 -8.26 1.81 5.65
CA ASP A 60 -9.60 2.23 6.09
C ASP A 60 -10.36 1.08 6.76
N ASN A 61 -10.41 -0.07 6.07
CA ASN A 61 -11.07 -1.26 6.59
C ASN A 61 -10.36 -1.79 7.84
N ALA A 62 -9.03 -1.68 7.93
CA ALA A 62 -8.25 -2.13 9.08
C ALA A 62 -8.49 -1.24 10.32
N ALA A 63 -8.68 0.07 10.13
CA ALA A 63 -9.15 0.98 11.18
C ALA A 63 -10.54 0.56 11.69
N ASP A 64 -11.37 0.03 10.80
CA ASP A 64 -12.67 -0.58 11.08
C ASP A 64 -12.62 -2.07 11.43
N GLY A 65 -11.42 -2.67 11.55
CA GLY A 65 -11.19 -4.03 12.09
C GLY A 65 -10.88 -5.14 11.11
N GLU A 66 -10.82 -4.87 9.83
CA GLU A 66 -10.63 -5.90 8.80
C GLU A 66 -9.51 -5.50 7.86
N LEU A 67 -8.39 -6.22 7.93
CA LEU A 67 -7.29 -6.06 6.97
C LEU A 67 -7.37 -7.17 5.92
N TRP A 68 -7.46 -6.80 4.64
CA TRP A 68 -7.50 -7.75 3.54
C TRP A 68 -6.11 -7.93 2.93
N LEU A 69 -5.65 -9.16 2.79
CA LEU A 69 -4.34 -9.50 2.25
C LEU A 69 -4.46 -10.20 0.89
N GLY A 70 -3.93 -9.55 -0.15
CA GLY A 70 -3.66 -10.20 -1.43
C GLY A 70 -2.47 -11.14 -1.32
N HIS A 71 -2.41 -12.17 -2.15
CA HIS A 71 -1.34 -13.18 -2.08
C HIS A 71 -1.08 -13.83 -3.43
N ALA A 72 0.16 -14.28 -3.64
CA ALA A 72 0.50 -15.21 -4.70
C ALA A 72 1.76 -16.02 -4.33
N ALA A 73 1.80 -17.27 -4.79
CA ALA A 73 3.00 -18.11 -4.71
C ALA A 73 3.88 -17.92 -5.96
N ARG A 74 5.19 -18.11 -5.81
CA ARG A 74 6.13 -18.19 -6.94
C ARG A 74 5.75 -19.35 -7.87
N ASP A 75 5.98 -19.17 -9.16
CA ASP A 75 5.86 -20.23 -10.15
C ASP A 75 6.63 -21.50 -9.74
N GLY A 76 5.97 -22.65 -9.87
CA GLY A 76 6.50 -23.95 -9.45
C GLY A 76 6.28 -24.29 -7.97
N MET A 77 5.84 -23.34 -7.13
CA MET A 77 5.38 -23.62 -5.77
C MET A 77 3.91 -24.06 -5.75
N PRO A 78 3.47 -24.84 -4.74
CA PRO A 78 2.05 -25.10 -4.54
C PRO A 78 1.30 -23.78 -4.33
N ALA A 79 0.27 -23.51 -5.15
CA ALA A 79 -0.44 -22.23 -5.14
C ALA A 79 -0.91 -21.78 -3.74
N LYS A 80 -1.35 -22.73 -2.91
CA LYS A 80 -1.86 -22.44 -1.55
C LYS A 80 -0.77 -22.26 -0.48
N VAL A 81 0.51 -22.42 -0.80
CA VAL A 81 1.57 -22.39 0.22
C VAL A 81 1.62 -21.06 0.95
N VAL A 82 1.56 -19.95 0.21
CA VAL A 82 1.61 -18.60 0.79
C VAL A 82 0.41 -18.30 1.68
N PRO A 83 -0.86 -18.40 1.22
CA PRO A 83 -1.99 -18.08 2.09
C PRO A 83 -2.08 -18.99 3.32
N LEU A 84 -1.72 -20.28 3.20
CA LEU A 84 -1.72 -21.19 4.35
C LEU A 84 -0.65 -20.81 5.39
N VAL A 85 0.57 -20.50 4.95
CA VAL A 85 1.66 -20.10 5.85
C VAL A 85 1.36 -18.74 6.47
N THR A 86 0.83 -17.79 5.70
CA THR A 86 0.40 -16.48 6.20
C THR A 86 -0.68 -16.62 7.27
N ALA A 87 -1.72 -17.43 7.02
CA ALA A 87 -2.78 -17.65 8.01
C ALA A 87 -2.22 -18.26 9.30
N SER A 88 -1.45 -19.34 9.19
CA SER A 88 -0.84 -20.00 10.36
C SER A 88 0.05 -19.05 11.16
N CYS A 89 0.91 -18.28 10.48
CA CYS A 89 1.81 -17.34 11.16
C CYS A 89 1.01 -16.25 11.89
N LEU A 90 0.01 -15.65 11.25
CA LEU A 90 -0.83 -14.63 11.89
C LEU A 90 -1.61 -15.19 13.09
N GLU A 91 -2.12 -16.42 12.98
CA GLU A 91 -2.81 -17.12 14.08
C GLU A 91 -1.87 -17.42 15.26
N ASP A 92 -0.62 -17.82 14.99
CA ASP A 92 0.40 -18.02 16.03
C ASP A 92 0.75 -16.71 16.77
N HIS A 93 0.60 -15.57 16.11
CA HIS A 93 0.74 -14.22 16.69
C HIS A 93 -0.57 -13.66 17.28
N GLY A 94 -1.63 -14.46 17.35
CA GLY A 94 -2.88 -14.14 18.04
C GLY A 94 -3.93 -13.42 17.20
N PHE A 95 -3.75 -13.32 15.87
CA PHE A 95 -4.77 -12.79 14.97
C PHE A 95 -5.76 -13.88 14.55
N LYS A 96 -7.02 -13.49 14.32
CA LYS A 96 -7.99 -14.37 13.66
C LYS A 96 -7.92 -14.13 12.15
N VAL A 97 -7.80 -15.20 11.37
CA VAL A 97 -7.76 -15.13 9.90
C VAL A 97 -8.94 -15.90 9.31
N ASP A 98 -9.72 -15.24 8.46
CA ASP A 98 -10.77 -15.89 7.67
C ASP A 98 -10.33 -16.01 6.21
N TRP A 99 -10.17 -17.25 5.74
CA TRP A 99 -9.90 -17.58 4.34
C TRP A 99 -10.59 -18.90 3.96
N ASP A 100 -11.23 -18.94 2.80
CA ASP A 100 -12.02 -20.10 2.35
C ASP A 100 -11.20 -21.10 1.50
N GLY A 101 -9.91 -20.86 1.35
CA GLY A 101 -9.02 -21.68 0.53
C GLY A 101 -9.07 -21.36 -0.97
N SER A 102 -9.83 -20.35 -1.39
CA SER A 102 -9.89 -19.91 -2.79
C SER A 102 -8.72 -19.00 -3.13
N MET A 103 -8.03 -19.30 -4.24
CA MET A 103 -6.94 -18.47 -4.75
C MET A 103 -7.44 -17.15 -5.36
N ASN A 104 -8.73 -17.04 -5.65
CA ASN A 104 -9.34 -15.81 -6.15
C ASN A 104 -9.86 -14.91 -5.03
N ARG A 105 -9.64 -15.28 -3.76
CA ARG A 105 -10.05 -14.51 -2.59
C ARG A 105 -8.83 -14.16 -1.74
N ARG A 106 -8.89 -12.95 -1.18
CA ARG A 106 -7.92 -12.41 -0.21
C ARG A 106 -8.11 -13.07 1.15
N LEU A 107 -7.08 -13.04 1.99
CA LEU A 107 -7.23 -13.40 3.40
C LEU A 107 -7.77 -12.20 4.17
N MET A 108 -8.76 -12.39 5.03
CA MET A 108 -9.25 -11.34 5.92
C MET A 108 -8.67 -11.56 7.32
N VAL A 109 -7.96 -10.57 7.83
CA VAL A 109 -7.38 -10.58 9.17
C VAL A 109 -8.24 -9.68 10.06
N HIS A 110 -8.70 -10.22 11.19
CA HIS A 110 -9.41 -9.45 12.20
C HIS A 110 -8.40 -8.63 13.00
N ILE A 111 -8.54 -7.31 12.95
CA ILE A 111 -7.74 -6.36 13.72
C ILE A 111 -8.51 -6.04 15.02
N PRO A 112 -8.06 -6.54 16.18
CA PRO A 112 -8.75 -6.30 17.44
C PRO A 112 -8.62 -4.84 17.87
N GLU A 113 -9.56 -4.35 18.68
CA GLU A 113 -9.40 -3.07 19.36
C GLU A 113 -8.09 -3.02 20.16
N GLY A 114 -7.45 -1.85 20.16
CA GLY A 114 -6.20 -1.61 20.87
C GLY A 114 -5.10 -1.04 19.97
N PRO A 115 -3.82 -1.17 20.38
CA PRO A 115 -2.71 -0.44 19.77
C PRO A 115 -2.54 -0.67 18.26
N GLU A 116 -2.87 -1.88 17.78
CA GLU A 116 -2.78 -2.21 16.35
C GLU A 116 -3.86 -1.50 15.52
N ARG A 117 -5.10 -1.45 16.02
CA ARG A 117 -6.19 -0.72 15.35
C ARG A 117 -6.00 0.79 15.42
N ASP A 118 -5.46 1.26 16.54
CA ASP A 118 -5.11 2.67 16.74
C ASP A 118 -3.93 3.11 15.86
N TYR A 119 -3.07 2.17 15.43
CA TYR A 119 -2.07 2.45 14.40
C TYR A 119 -2.74 2.78 13.07
N PHE A 120 -3.68 1.95 12.60
CA PHE A 120 -4.40 2.21 11.35
C PHE A 120 -5.25 3.49 11.40
N ARG A 121 -5.98 3.74 12.50
CA ARG A 121 -6.75 4.98 12.68
C ARG A 121 -5.88 6.23 12.57
N ARG A 122 -4.69 6.22 13.17
CA ARG A 122 -3.75 7.35 13.10
C ARG A 122 -3.14 7.56 11.71
N GLN A 123 -3.03 6.52 10.89
CA GLN A 123 -2.60 6.71 9.49
C GLN A 123 -3.64 7.52 8.70
N LEU A 124 -4.93 7.39 9.01
CA LEU A 124 -6.00 8.16 8.37
C LEU A 124 -6.07 9.61 8.86
N GLU A 125 -5.81 9.84 10.16
CA GLU A 125 -5.80 11.19 10.75
C GLU A 125 -4.73 12.10 10.13
N TRP A 126 -3.61 11.54 9.65
CA TRP A 126 -2.55 12.30 8.97
C TRP A 126 -2.93 12.76 7.56
N ASP A 127 -3.85 12.07 6.87
CA ASP A 127 -4.32 12.52 5.55
C ASP A 127 -5.28 13.72 5.66
N ASP A 128 -6.03 13.84 6.76
CA ASP A 128 -6.94 14.99 6.99
C ASP A 128 -6.20 16.25 7.48
N GLU A 129 -5.21 16.13 8.38
CA GLU A 129 -4.47 17.29 8.92
C GLU A 129 -3.50 17.93 7.89
N TYR A 130 -3.07 17.16 6.87
CA TYR A 130 -2.18 17.64 5.81
C TYR A 130 -2.86 18.55 4.78
N TYR A 131 -4.20 18.46 4.62
CA TYR A 131 -4.92 19.25 3.62
C TYR A 131 -5.38 20.64 4.11
N ASP A 132 -5.47 20.87 5.42
CA ASP A 132 -5.85 22.18 5.96
C ASP A 132 -4.72 23.24 5.90
N GLU A 133 -3.44 22.82 5.87
CA GLU A 133 -2.30 23.78 5.83
C GLU A 133 -2.13 24.50 4.47
N TYR A 134 -2.76 23.99 3.39
CA TYR A 134 -2.63 24.57 2.04
C TYR A 134 -3.91 25.24 1.49
N SER A 135 -4.98 25.37 2.28
CA SER A 135 -6.23 25.99 1.79
C SER A 135 -6.38 27.49 2.10
N GLU A 136 -5.46 28.12 2.83
CA GLU A 136 -5.51 29.56 3.10
C GLU A 136 -4.29 30.27 2.50
N GLY A 137 -4.36 30.58 1.20
CA GLY A 137 -3.32 31.39 0.57
C GLY A 137 -3.45 31.60 -0.93
N ASP A 138 -4.60 32.06 -1.41
CA ASP A 138 -4.63 32.82 -2.67
C ASP A 138 -5.90 33.70 -2.70
N GLU A 139 -5.86 34.78 -1.92
CA GLU A 139 -6.72 35.94 -2.11
C GLU A 139 -5.85 37.18 -2.36
N GLU A 140 -6.11 37.82 -3.52
CA GLU A 140 -5.76 39.20 -3.93
C GLU A 140 -4.30 39.46 -4.38
N GLU A 141 -3.96 40.22 -5.42
CA GLU A 141 -4.57 41.42 -6.00
C GLU A 141 -4.25 41.60 -7.51
N GLU A 142 -5.08 42.42 -8.14
CA GLU A 142 -5.05 42.82 -9.53
C GLU A 142 -4.00 43.91 -9.91
N GLU A 143 -3.90 44.11 -11.23
CA GLU A 143 -3.73 45.39 -11.95
C GLU A 143 -2.33 46.02 -12.29
N LYS A 144 -2.07 45.95 -13.61
CA LYS A 144 -1.80 47.04 -14.58
C LYS A 144 -0.42 47.72 -14.70
N SER A 145 -0.02 47.82 -15.97
CA SER A 145 0.64 48.94 -16.72
C SER A 145 1.70 48.34 -17.67
N GLY A 146 1.97 48.76 -18.91
CA GLY A 146 1.53 49.85 -19.78
C GLY A 146 2.27 49.69 -21.14
N GLU A 147 1.82 50.42 -22.16
CA GLU A 147 2.44 50.72 -23.47
C GLU A 147 3.99 50.84 -23.47
N GLU A 148 4.79 50.69 -24.54
CA GLU A 148 4.63 51.02 -25.97
C GLU A 148 5.90 50.51 -26.74
N GLY A 149 5.84 50.39 -28.07
CA GLY A 149 6.94 50.85 -28.93
C GLY A 149 7.89 49.84 -29.61
N GLY A 150 7.63 49.56 -30.90
CA GLY A 150 8.57 49.88 -31.99
C GLY A 150 9.67 48.87 -32.41
N GLY A 151 9.63 48.47 -33.70
CA GLY A 151 10.83 48.62 -34.55
C GLY A 151 11.58 47.38 -35.07
N LYS A 152 11.08 46.82 -36.18
CA LYS A 152 11.78 46.38 -37.43
C LYS A 152 13.06 45.52 -37.45
N SER A 153 13.02 44.68 -38.50
CA SER A 153 14.08 44.18 -39.41
C SER A 153 14.76 42.85 -39.05
N GLY A 154 14.99 41.88 -39.95
CA GLY A 154 14.65 41.75 -41.38
C GLY A 154 15.28 40.49 -42.01
N GLY A 155 14.77 40.09 -43.20
CA GLY A 155 15.41 39.24 -44.24
C GLY A 155 15.57 37.74 -43.89
N LYS A 156 15.49 36.76 -44.81
CA LYS A 156 15.48 36.63 -46.28
C LYS A 156 15.07 35.15 -46.58
N ALA A 157 14.20 34.85 -47.57
CA ALA A 157 14.48 34.15 -48.85
C ALA A 157 15.13 32.74 -48.73
N ALA A 158 14.79 31.64 -49.44
CA ALA A 158 14.03 31.40 -50.67
C ALA A 158 13.79 29.87 -50.88
N ALA A 159 12.91 29.57 -51.84
CA ALA A 159 12.95 28.47 -52.83
C ALA A 159 12.77 27.00 -52.39
N GLY A 160 11.82 26.33 -53.06
CA GLY A 160 11.58 24.89 -53.07
C GLY A 160 10.23 24.57 -53.68
#